data_AF-A0A9P4UEE5-F1
#
_entry.id   AF-A0A9P4UEE5-F1
#
_cell.length_a   1.000
_cell.length_b   1.000
_cell.length_c   1.000
_cell.angle_alpha   90.00
_cell.angle_beta   90.00
_cell.angle_gamma   90.00
#
_symmetry.space_group_name_H-M   'P 1'
#
loop_
_entity.id
_entity.type
_entity.pdbx_description
1 polymer ?
#
loop_
_entity_poly.entity_id
_entity_poly.type
_entity_poly.pdbx_seq_one_letter_code
_entity_poly.pdbx_strand_id
1 'polypeptide(L)'
;MTDFGNDTRKVHLIQAVCHSFNNNYNHWSLNIQFKDHATSATVAGSLRCHMIVEEDTGDTVYAVIGHAYAITSNCIFTLDFSPTSNNIPLGYISQVIRNSKLHEFEFSSEGSGCRHWIYLAIQKIEAAGYVAVGSSASLWPYLHSFWYTTADERGVTQRHSRPSAMIYGVEN
;
A
#
# COMPACT_ATOMS: atom_id res chain seq x y z
N MET A 1 1.95 5.28 -15.94
CA MET A 1 3.21 4.52 -15.83
C MET A 1 2.85 3.23 -15.11
N THR A 2 3.16 2.05 -15.62
CA THR A 2 2.87 0.76 -14.94
C THR A 2 4.14 0.03 -14.50
N ASP A 3 5.30 0.49 -14.97
CA ASP A 3 6.61 0.00 -14.58
C ASP A 3 7.51 1.17 -14.21
N PHE A 4 8.27 0.99 -13.14
CA PHE A 4 9.29 1.92 -12.66
C PHE A 4 10.61 1.18 -12.35
N GLY A 5 10.87 0.04 -12.98
CA GLY A 5 12.06 -0.80 -12.73
C GLY A 5 13.42 -0.12 -12.96
N ASN A 6 13.46 0.94 -13.76
CA ASN A 6 14.66 1.74 -14.03
C ASN A 6 14.75 3.01 -13.16
N ASP A 7 13.83 3.20 -12.20
CA ASP A 7 13.81 4.38 -11.35
C ASP A 7 14.93 4.36 -10.31
N THR A 8 15.84 5.33 -10.41
CA THR A 8 17.06 5.41 -9.60
C THR A 8 16.90 6.24 -8.33
N ARG A 9 15.78 6.95 -8.18
CA ARG A 9 15.43 7.73 -6.98
C ARG A 9 15.33 6.81 -5.76
N LYS A 10 15.50 7.37 -4.57
CA LYS A 10 15.72 6.58 -3.34
C LYS A 10 14.46 6.45 -2.53
N VAL A 11 14.18 5.22 -2.08
CA VAL A 11 13.08 4.95 -1.16
C VAL A 11 13.35 5.68 0.16
N HIS A 12 12.37 6.47 0.59
CA HIS A 12 12.37 7.13 1.89
C HIS A 12 11.55 6.34 2.91
N LEU A 13 10.35 5.92 2.51
CA LEU A 13 9.41 5.22 3.35
C LEU A 13 8.49 4.34 2.50
N ILE A 14 8.20 3.14 2.97
CA ILE A 14 7.21 2.26 2.37
C ILE A 14 6.02 2.22 3.32
N GLN A 15 4.80 2.38 2.81
CA GLN A 15 3.59 2.40 3.63
C GLN A 15 2.49 1.54 3.04
N ALA A 16 1.80 0.79 3.89
CA ALA A 16 0.46 0.32 3.58
C ALA A 16 -0.52 1.43 3.92
N VAL A 17 -1.31 1.87 2.94
CA VAL A 17 -2.20 3.02 3.08
C VAL A 17 -3.64 2.60 2.82
N CYS A 18 -4.50 2.88 3.79
CA CYS A 18 -5.93 2.66 3.74
C CYS A 18 -6.65 3.97 3.38
N HIS A 19 -7.52 3.89 2.38
CA HIS A 19 -8.34 5.00 1.88
C HIS A 19 -9.82 4.66 2.04
N SER A 20 -10.66 5.68 2.13
CA SER A 20 -12.10 5.49 1.94
C SER A 20 -12.35 5.01 0.51
N PHE A 21 -13.17 3.99 0.34
CA PHE A 21 -13.64 3.57 -0.98
C PHE A 21 -15.16 3.74 -1.06
N ASN A 22 -15.90 3.14 -0.14
CA ASN A 22 -17.31 3.42 0.08
C ASN A 22 -17.68 3.16 1.56
N ASN A 23 -18.98 3.26 1.88
CA ASN A 23 -19.46 3.13 3.26
C ASN A 23 -19.18 1.77 3.91
N ASN A 24 -18.90 0.73 3.10
CA ASN A 24 -18.71 -0.64 3.57
C ASN A 24 -17.29 -1.15 3.38
N TYR A 25 -16.51 -0.52 2.49
CA TYR A 25 -15.18 -0.99 2.11
C TYR A 25 -14.13 0.12 2.13
N ASN A 26 -12.93 -0.27 2.54
CA ASN A 26 -11.73 0.54 2.33
C ASN A 26 -10.93 -0.03 1.18
N HIS A 27 -10.22 0.86 0.49
CA HIS A 27 -9.18 0.46 -0.45
C HIS A 27 -7.81 0.52 0.21
N TRP A 28 -6.97 -0.48 -0.04
CA TRP A 28 -5.59 -0.52 0.42
C TRP A 28 -4.62 -0.41 -0.75
N SER A 29 -3.58 0.41 -0.56
CA SER A 29 -2.54 0.66 -1.56
C SER A 29 -1.16 0.68 -0.92
N LEU A 30 -0.14 0.36 -1.70
CA LEU A 30 1.26 0.50 -1.31
C LEU A 30 1.71 1.90 -1.72
N ASN A 31 2.13 2.71 -0.76
CA ASN A 31 2.68 4.03 -1.02
C ASN A 31 4.19 4.01 -0.78
N ILE A 32 4.97 4.37 -1.79
CA ILE A 32 6.43 4.41 -1.71
C ILE A 32 6.84 5.86 -1.81
N GLN A 33 7.19 6.46 -0.68
CA GLN A 33 7.74 7.81 -0.65
C GLN A 33 9.19 7.78 -1.10
N PHE A 34 9.63 8.80 -1.81
CA PHE A 34 10.97 8.84 -2.36
C PHE A 34 11.65 10.21 -2.26
N LYS A 35 12.97 10.16 -2.39
CA LYS A 35 13.88 11.31 -2.51
C LYS A 35 14.59 11.23 -3.85
N ASP A 36 14.95 12.36 -4.42
CA ASP A 36 15.76 12.39 -5.66
C ASP A 36 17.15 11.77 -5.43
N HIS A 37 17.74 12.02 -4.26
CA HIS A 37 19.02 11.46 -3.83
C HIS A 37 18.98 11.00 -2.37
N ALA A 38 19.88 10.08 -1.99
CA ALA A 38 19.94 9.54 -0.63
C ALA A 38 20.23 10.61 0.43
N THR A 39 20.97 11.65 0.04
CA THR A 39 21.36 12.77 0.91
C THR A 39 20.32 13.89 0.96
N SER A 40 19.25 13.83 0.15
CA SER A 40 18.22 14.87 0.16
C SER A 40 17.55 14.96 1.54
N ALA A 41 17.41 16.18 2.05
CA ALA A 41 16.73 16.42 3.33
C ALA A 41 15.21 16.27 3.23
N THR A 42 14.64 16.50 2.04
CA THR A 42 13.19 16.52 1.79
C THR A 42 12.72 15.32 0.99
N VAL A 43 11.46 14.94 1.19
CA VAL A 43 10.74 13.97 0.34
C VAL A 43 10.32 14.67 -0.94
N ALA A 44 10.61 14.05 -2.09
CA ALA A 44 10.32 14.60 -3.41
C ALA A 44 8.91 14.21 -3.91
N GLY A 45 8.38 13.08 -3.43
CA GLY A 45 7.04 12.63 -3.81
C GLY A 45 6.75 11.20 -3.36
N SER A 46 5.73 10.59 -3.97
CA SER A 46 5.35 9.20 -3.74
C SER A 46 4.88 8.49 -5.00
N LEU A 47 5.08 7.17 -5.04
CA LEU A 47 4.43 6.27 -5.99
C LEU A 47 3.39 5.45 -5.24
N ARG A 48 2.14 5.52 -5.70
CA ARG A 48 1.05 4.67 -5.21
C ARG A 48 0.90 3.49 -6.15
N CYS A 49 1.14 2.29 -5.63
CA CYS A 49 0.89 1.03 -6.31
C CYS A 49 -0.37 0.39 -5.70
N HIS A 50 -1.33 0.01 -6.52
CA HIS A 50 -2.53 -0.66 -6.04
C HIS A 50 -3.15 -1.56 -7.11
N MET A 51 -3.95 -2.52 -6.65
CA MET A 51 -4.82 -3.29 -7.51
C MET A 51 -6.24 -2.75 -7.42
N ILE A 52 -6.87 -2.51 -8.56
CA ILE A 52 -8.27 -2.09 -8.65
C ILE A 52 -9.03 -3.08 -9.52
N VAL A 53 -10.36 -3.10 -9.37
CA VAL A 53 -11.25 -3.78 -10.32
C VAL A 53 -11.72 -2.71 -11.29
N GLU A 54 -11.50 -2.93 -12.58
CA GLU A 54 -12.03 -2.04 -13.62
C GLU A 54 -13.55 -2.23 -13.74
N GLU A 55 -14.32 -1.14 -13.63
CA GLU A 55 -15.78 -1.22 -13.52
C GLU A 55 -16.44 -1.82 -14.77
N ASP A 56 -15.87 -1.55 -15.96
CA ASP A 56 -16.45 -1.95 -17.24
C ASP A 56 -16.23 -3.44 -17.56
N THR A 57 -15.07 -3.98 -17.19
CA THR A 57 -14.63 -5.34 -17.52
C THR A 57 -14.75 -6.32 -16.36
N GLY A 58 -14.71 -5.80 -15.13
CA GLY A 58 -14.54 -6.62 -13.92
C GLY A 58 -13.11 -7.15 -13.75
N ASP A 59 -12.18 -6.74 -14.60
CA ASP A 59 -10.80 -7.23 -14.58
C ASP A 59 -10.01 -6.59 -13.45
N THR A 60 -9.07 -7.36 -12.89
CA THR A 60 -8.14 -6.84 -11.90
C THR A 60 -6.98 -6.14 -12.59
N VAL A 61 -6.74 -4.87 -12.25
CA VAL A 61 -5.70 -4.03 -12.87
C VAL A 61 -4.68 -3.57 -11.82
N TYR A 62 -3.40 -3.80 -12.11
CA TYR A 62 -2.29 -3.19 -11.39
C TYR A 62 -2.00 -1.78 -11.93
N ALA A 63 -2.16 -0.77 -11.08
CA ALA A 63 -1.87 0.61 -11.44
C ALA A 63 -0.77 1.22 -10.55
N VAL A 64 0.05 2.06 -11.17
CA VAL A 64 1.07 2.88 -10.50
C VAL A 64 0.83 4.34 -10.81
N ILE A 65 0.63 5.14 -9.76
CA ILE A 65 0.31 6.57 -9.88
C ILE A 65 1.38 7.36 -9.13
N GLY A 66 2.01 8.31 -9.81
CA GLY A 66 2.98 9.23 -9.21
C GLY A 66 2.31 10.47 -8.61
N HIS A 67 2.79 10.92 -7.46
CA HIS A 67 2.34 12.14 -6.80
C HIS A 67 3.52 13.00 -6.36
N ALA A 68 3.34 14.33 -6.37
CA ALA A 68 4.30 15.31 -5.87
C ALA A 68 4.25 15.49 -4.33
N TYR A 69 3.41 14.71 -3.65
CA TYR A 69 3.24 14.75 -2.19
C TYR A 69 3.55 13.38 -1.58
N ALA A 70 3.90 13.36 -0.29
CA ALA A 70 4.26 12.15 0.44
C ALA A 70 3.05 11.24 0.72
N ILE A 71 1.94 11.83 1.20
CA ILE A 71 0.70 11.14 1.55
C ILE A 71 -0.48 12.01 1.12
N THR A 72 -1.56 11.38 0.65
CA THR A 72 -2.81 12.08 0.28
C THR A 72 -3.60 12.49 1.51
N SER A 73 -4.37 13.58 1.41
CA SER A 73 -5.33 14.01 2.43
C SER A 73 -6.51 13.06 2.61
N ASN A 74 -6.77 12.15 1.64
CA ASN A 74 -7.85 11.15 1.72
C ASN A 74 -7.41 9.83 2.41
N CYS A 75 -6.30 9.85 3.14
CA CYS A 75 -5.83 8.70 3.89
C CYS A 75 -6.56 8.59 5.24
N ILE A 76 -7.05 7.38 5.55
CA ILE A 76 -7.68 7.07 6.85
C ILE A 76 -6.66 6.48 7.83
N PHE A 77 -5.80 5.59 7.33
CA PHE A 77 -4.85 4.84 8.14
C PHE A 77 -3.58 4.54 7.32
N THR A 78 -2.42 4.65 7.95
CA THR A 78 -1.15 4.17 7.39
C THR A 78 -0.48 3.23 8.37
N LEU A 79 0.25 2.25 7.82
CA LEU A 79 1.28 1.53 8.53
C LEU A 79 2.61 1.73 7.81
N ASP A 80 3.61 2.13 8.56
CA ASP A 80 4.89 2.60 8.05
C ASP A 80 5.96 1.51 8.19
N PHE A 81 6.73 1.30 7.13
CA PHE A 81 7.85 0.37 7.08
C PHE A 81 9.11 1.12 6.66
N SER A 82 9.99 1.38 7.61
CA SER A 82 11.26 2.03 7.33
C SER A 82 12.14 1.12 6.45
N PRO A 83 12.75 1.67 5.39
CA PRO A 83 13.67 0.89 4.57
C PRO A 83 14.90 0.50 5.39
N THR A 84 15.44 -0.69 5.13
CA THR A 84 16.67 -1.17 5.79
C THR A 84 17.91 -0.37 5.39
N SER A 85 17.84 0.37 4.28
CA SER A 85 18.90 1.23 3.76
C SER A 85 18.33 2.46 3.05
N ASN A 86 18.96 3.62 3.24
CA ASN A 86 18.61 4.87 2.56
C ASN A 86 19.02 4.91 1.08
N ASN A 87 19.68 3.87 0.57
CA ASN A 87 20.19 3.80 -0.81
C ASN A 87 19.35 2.92 -1.74
N ILE A 88 18.26 2.32 -1.26
CA ILE A 88 17.40 1.44 -2.05
C ILE A 88 16.78 2.23 -3.22
N PRO A 89 17.06 1.89 -4.49
CA PRO A 89 16.39 2.49 -5.63
C PRO A 89 14.91 2.09 -5.67
N LEU A 90 14.04 3.00 -6.08
CA LEU A 90 12.62 2.73 -6.33
C LEU A 90 12.41 1.55 -7.28
N GLY A 91 13.23 1.45 -8.33
CA GLY A 91 13.13 0.37 -9.30
C GLY A 91 13.30 -1.03 -8.71
N TYR A 92 13.98 -1.17 -7.57
CA TYR A 92 14.10 -2.46 -6.89
C TYR A 92 12.76 -2.93 -6.31
N ILE A 93 11.89 -2.00 -5.89
CA ILE A 93 10.53 -2.35 -5.46
C ILE A 93 9.69 -2.81 -6.66
N SER A 94 9.81 -2.16 -7.82
CA SER A 94 9.14 -2.63 -9.06
C SER A 94 9.59 -4.06 -9.41
N GLN A 95 10.89 -4.34 -9.35
CA GLN A 95 11.44 -5.65 -9.64
C GLN A 95 10.90 -6.73 -8.68
N VAL A 96 10.76 -6.43 -7.38
CA VAL A 96 10.15 -7.36 -6.42
C VAL A 96 8.70 -7.70 -6.80
N ILE A 97 7.90 -6.68 -7.13
CA ILE A 97 6.50 -6.83 -7.53
C ILE A 97 6.41 -7.67 -8.82
N ARG A 98 7.24 -7.37 -9.81
CA ARG A 98 7.22 -8.03 -11.13
C ARG A 98 7.76 -9.45 -11.11
N ASN A 99 8.91 -9.69 -10.46
CA ASN A 99 9.50 -11.02 -10.34
C ASN A 99 8.62 -11.98 -9.53
N SER A 100 7.81 -11.43 -8.62
CA SER A 100 6.81 -12.18 -7.85
C SER A 100 5.44 -12.27 -8.56
N LYS A 101 5.33 -11.74 -9.79
CA LYS A 101 4.09 -11.67 -10.57
C LYS A 101 2.91 -10.98 -9.88
N LEU A 102 3.17 -10.12 -8.89
CA LEU A 102 2.11 -9.41 -8.16
C LEU A 102 1.40 -8.36 -9.03
N HIS A 103 2.05 -7.88 -10.09
CA HIS A 103 1.41 -7.03 -11.10
C HIS A 103 0.39 -7.77 -11.98
N GLU A 104 0.40 -9.11 -11.98
CA GLU A 104 -0.55 -10.00 -12.67
C GLU A 104 -1.54 -10.62 -11.66
N PHE A 105 -1.60 -10.10 -10.42
CA PHE A 105 -2.45 -10.67 -9.39
C PHE A 105 -3.93 -10.46 -9.73
N GLU A 106 -4.72 -11.54 -9.68
CA GLU A 106 -6.16 -11.51 -9.94
C GLU A 106 -6.94 -11.81 -8.66
N PHE A 107 -8.09 -11.16 -8.47
CA PHE A 107 -9.02 -11.48 -7.40
C PHE A 107 -10.47 -11.19 -7.79
N SER A 108 -11.41 -11.85 -7.12
CA SER A 108 -12.83 -11.62 -7.36
C SER A 108 -13.26 -10.23 -6.87
N SER A 109 -14.18 -9.60 -7.60
CA SER A 109 -14.78 -8.31 -7.25
C SER A 109 -15.51 -8.30 -5.89
N GLU A 110 -15.75 -9.48 -5.33
CA GLU A 110 -16.42 -9.69 -4.04
C GLU A 110 -15.64 -9.12 -2.85
N GLY A 111 -14.41 -8.64 -3.01
CA GLY A 111 -13.85 -7.64 -2.08
C GLY A 111 -12.98 -8.23 -0.98
N SER A 112 -11.67 -8.03 -1.12
CA SER A 112 -10.60 -8.15 -0.11
C SER A 112 -9.25 -8.34 -0.80
N GLY A 113 -9.22 -8.59 -2.10
CA GLY A 113 -7.99 -8.84 -2.84
C GLY A 113 -6.96 -7.72 -2.77
N CYS A 114 -7.37 -6.45 -2.66
CA CYS A 114 -6.41 -5.36 -2.40
C CYS A 114 -5.70 -5.51 -1.04
N ARG A 115 -6.39 -6.02 0.00
CA ARG A 115 -5.79 -6.29 1.31
C ARG A 115 -4.78 -7.44 1.22
N HIS A 116 -5.18 -8.54 0.58
CA HIS A 116 -4.30 -9.69 0.41
C HIS A 116 -3.08 -9.34 -0.47
N TRP A 117 -3.29 -8.59 -1.55
CA TRP A 117 -2.21 -8.09 -2.40
C TRP A 117 -1.21 -7.25 -1.61
N ILE A 118 -1.67 -6.37 -0.73
CA ILE A 118 -0.80 -5.56 0.13
C ILE A 118 0.01 -6.42 1.10
N TYR A 119 -0.62 -7.43 1.71
CA TYR A 119 0.10 -8.40 2.53
C TYR A 119 1.22 -9.10 1.72
N LEU A 120 0.90 -9.62 0.53
CA LEU A 120 1.89 -10.27 -0.34
C LEU A 120 2.99 -9.30 -0.77
N ALA A 121 2.66 -8.06 -1.14
CA ALA A 121 3.64 -7.07 -1.55
C ALA A 121 4.64 -6.78 -0.42
N ILE A 122 4.17 -6.53 0.81
CA ILE A 122 5.05 -6.31 1.96
C ILE A 122 5.85 -7.58 2.29
N GLN A 123 5.25 -8.77 2.22
CA GLN A 123 5.95 -10.03 2.43
C GLN A 123 7.10 -10.23 1.43
N LYS A 124 6.90 -9.89 0.15
CA LYS A 124 7.95 -10.02 -0.88
C LYS A 124 9.04 -8.95 -0.74
N ILE A 125 8.68 -7.73 -0.37
CA ILE A 125 9.64 -6.64 -0.07
C ILE A 125 10.49 -7.00 1.16
N GLU A 126 9.86 -7.59 2.18
CA GLU A 126 10.52 -8.13 3.38
C GLU A 126 11.48 -9.27 3.03
N ALA A 127 11.05 -10.24 2.23
CA ALA A 127 11.90 -11.36 1.78
C ALA A 127 13.11 -10.89 0.94
N ALA A 128 12.98 -9.77 0.23
CA ALA A 128 14.09 -9.12 -0.47
C ALA A 128 15.03 -8.32 0.45
N GLY A 129 14.72 -8.23 1.76
CA GLY A 129 15.52 -7.53 2.75
C GLY A 129 15.40 -6.00 2.71
N TYR A 130 14.38 -5.46 2.03
CA TYR A 130 14.21 -4.01 1.88
C TYR A 130 13.45 -3.35 3.04
N VAL A 131 12.72 -4.15 3.83
CA VAL A 131 12.13 -3.75 5.12
C VAL A 131 12.49 -4.80 6.18
N ALA A 132 12.24 -4.49 7.46
CA ALA A 132 12.58 -5.37 8.57
C ALA A 132 11.79 -6.70 8.52
N VAL A 133 12.43 -7.79 8.97
CA VAL A 133 11.76 -9.08 9.16
C VAL A 133 10.61 -8.93 10.18
N GLY A 134 9.48 -9.56 9.90
CA GLY A 134 8.22 -9.45 10.65
C GLY A 134 7.29 -8.33 10.16
N SER A 135 7.65 -7.56 9.13
CA SER A 135 6.83 -6.46 8.61
C SER A 135 5.45 -6.92 8.08
N SER A 136 5.41 -8.02 7.34
CA SER A 136 4.16 -8.58 6.82
C SER A 136 3.28 -9.17 7.93
N ALA A 137 3.89 -9.82 8.93
CA ALA A 137 3.18 -10.36 10.09
C ALA A 137 2.56 -9.25 10.96
N SER A 138 3.29 -8.14 11.17
CA SER A 138 2.80 -7.00 11.95
C SER A 138 1.68 -6.24 11.23
N LEU A 139 1.67 -6.25 9.89
CA LEU A 139 0.62 -5.66 9.07
C LEU A 139 -0.71 -6.43 9.13
N TRP A 140 -0.64 -7.76 9.23
CA TRP A 140 -1.79 -8.65 9.03
C TRP A 140 -3.03 -8.28 9.87
N PRO A 141 -2.93 -7.99 11.19
CA PRO A 141 -4.10 -7.63 11.99
C PRO A 141 -4.84 -6.37 11.49
N TYR A 142 -4.11 -5.40 10.94
CA TYR A 142 -4.69 -4.15 10.45
C TYR A 142 -5.49 -4.33 9.15
N LEU A 143 -5.08 -5.29 8.32
CA LEU A 143 -5.75 -5.64 7.07
C LEU A 143 -7.09 -6.36 7.28
N HIS A 144 -7.35 -6.90 8.47
CA HIS A 144 -8.64 -7.50 8.84
C HIS A 144 -9.66 -6.48 9.36
N SER A 145 -9.25 -5.23 9.49
CA SER A 145 -10.12 -4.16 10.00
C SER A 145 -10.71 -3.33 8.86
N PHE A 146 -11.91 -2.80 9.08
CA PHE A 146 -12.46 -1.66 8.36
C PHE A 146 -12.18 -0.40 9.17
N TRP A 147 -11.49 0.55 8.56
CA TRP A 147 -11.08 1.82 9.15
C TRP A 147 -11.98 2.95 8.65
N TYR A 148 -12.33 3.85 9.55
CA TYR A 148 -13.12 5.03 9.23
C TYR A 148 -12.76 6.17 10.17
N THR A 149 -13.15 7.37 9.77
CA THR A 149 -12.98 8.57 10.58
C THR A 149 -14.32 9.19 10.93
N THR A 150 -14.46 9.65 12.17
CA THR A 150 -15.61 10.43 12.62
C THR A 150 -15.12 11.69 13.30
N ALA A 151 -15.77 12.83 13.03
CA ALA A 151 -15.51 14.04 13.78
C ALA A 151 -16.15 13.90 15.18
N ASP A 152 -15.41 14.28 16.23
CA ASP A 152 -15.98 14.42 17.56
C ASP A 152 -16.82 15.70 17.71
N GLU A 153 -17.39 15.93 18.89
CA GLU A 153 -18.22 17.11 19.19
C GLU A 153 -17.49 18.44 18.98
N ARG A 154 -16.15 18.43 18.92
CA ARG A 154 -15.31 19.61 18.69
C ARG A 154 -14.83 19.70 17.24
N GLY A 155 -15.31 18.82 16.36
CA GLY A 155 -14.91 18.75 14.96
C GLY A 155 -13.55 18.09 14.73
N VAL A 156 -12.94 17.47 15.76
CA VAL A 156 -11.66 16.79 15.62
C VAL A 156 -11.89 15.40 15.05
N THR A 157 -11.25 15.12 13.92
CA THR A 157 -11.34 13.81 13.25
C THR A 157 -10.63 12.73 14.08
N GLN A 158 -11.40 11.78 14.58
CA GLN A 158 -10.90 10.58 15.26
C GLN A 158 -10.96 9.37 14.34
N ARG A 159 -9.98 8.47 14.50
CA ARG A 159 -9.85 7.25 13.71
C ARG A 159 -10.38 6.06 14.49
N HIS A 160 -11.22 5.28 13.84
CA HIS A 160 -11.86 4.10 14.41
C HIS A 160 -11.67 2.89 13.51
N SER A 161 -11.84 1.70 14.09
CA SER A 161 -11.83 0.43 13.36
C SER A 161 -12.91 -0.50 13.87
N ARG A 162 -13.43 -1.33 12.97
CA ARG A 162 -14.25 -2.51 13.29
C ARG A 162 -13.73 -3.72 12.51
N PRO A 163 -13.99 -4.97 12.94
CA PRO A 163 -13.68 -6.13 12.13
C PRO A 163 -14.31 -6.00 10.74
N SER A 164 -13.56 -6.38 9.70
CA SER A 164 -14.12 -6.49 8.36
C SER A 164 -14.96 -7.76 8.27
N ALA A 165 -16.14 -7.66 7.65
CA ALA A 165 -16.99 -8.81 7.39
C ALA A 165 -16.39 -9.78 6.35
N MET A 166 -15.35 -9.36 5.63
CA MET A 166 -14.65 -10.18 4.64
C MET A 166 -13.17 -10.30 5.00
N ILE A 167 -12.84 -11.47 5.55
CA ILE A 167 -11.49 -11.84 5.93
C ILE A 167 -11.00 -12.90 4.95
N TYR A 168 -9.87 -12.63 4.28
CA TYR A 168 -9.21 -13.63 3.44
C TYR A 168 -8.55 -14.69 4.32
N GLY A 169 -8.87 -15.97 4.10
CA GLY A 169 -8.25 -17.10 4.81
C GLY A 169 -8.86 -17.45 6.16
N VAL A 170 -10.06 -16.97 6.48
CA VAL A 170 -10.88 -17.51 7.58
C VAL A 170 -12.15 -18.07 6.95
N GLU A 171 -12.13 -19.37 6.65
CA GLU A 171 -13.37 -20.12 6.44
C GLU A 171 -14.13 -20.12 7.78
N ASN A 172 -15.45 -19.90 7.72
CA ASN A 172 -16.33 -20.14 8.87
C ASN A 172 -16.39 -21.63 9.20
#